data_AF-A0A0L1KFW6-F1
#
_entry.id   AF-A0A0L1KFW6-F1
#
_cell.length_a   1.000
_cell.length_b   1.000
_cell.length_c   1.000
_cell.angle_alpha   90.00
_cell.angle_beta   90.00
_cell.angle_gamma   90.00
#
_symmetry.space_group_name_H-M   'P 1'
#
loop_
_entity.id
_entity.type
_entity.pdbx_description
1 polymer ?
#
loop_
_entity_poly.entity_id
_entity_poly.type
_entity_poly.pdbx_seq_one_letter_code
_entity_poly.pdbx_strand_id
1 'polypeptide(L)' 'MPKRATTRPEGFKKPAHWTNDAPPAPRKGSNDEDLSPTRYGDWVKDGIAIDF' A
#
# COMPACT_ATOMS: atom_id res chain seq x y z
N MET A 1 -16.59 28.38 -14.15
CA MET A 1 -16.30 27.03 -13.63
C MET A 1 -17.23 26.76 -12.45
N PRO A 2 -17.95 25.62 -12.38
CA PRO A 2 -18.82 25.34 -11.23
C PRO A 2 -17.98 25.10 -9.97
N LYS A 3 -18.45 25.61 -8.83
CA LYS A 3 -17.78 25.48 -7.53
C LYS A 3 -17.88 24.03 -7.06
N ARG A 4 -16.75 23.35 -6.87
CA ARG A 4 -16.72 21.98 -6.35
C ARG A 4 -17.05 21.98 -4.87
N ALA A 5 -17.91 21.07 -4.44
CA ALA A 5 -18.15 20.81 -3.02
C ALA A 5 -16.89 20.16 -2.42
N THR A 6 -16.06 20.96 -1.76
CA THR A 6 -14.84 20.50 -1.05
C THR A 6 -15.11 20.16 0.41
N THR A 7 -16.33 20.40 0.88
CA THR A 7 -16.73 20.23 2.28
C THR A 7 -17.78 19.14 2.40
N ARG A 8 -17.74 18.39 3.50
CA ARG A 8 -18.70 17.33 3.79
C ARG A 8 -20.12 17.92 3.94
N PRO A 9 -21.16 17.31 3.34
CA PRO A 9 -22.55 17.77 3.47
C PRO A 9 -23.04 17.75 4.92
N GLU A 10 -23.89 18.71 5.26
CA GLU A 10 -24.62 18.73 6.53
C GLU A 10 -25.50 17.47 6.64
N GLY A 11 -25.46 16.79 7.80
CA GLY A 11 -26.23 15.57 8.05
C GLY A 11 -25.52 14.25 7.72
N PHE A 12 -24.27 14.27 7.26
CA PHE A 12 -23.48 13.03 7.14
C PHE A 12 -23.24 12.39 8.52
N LYS A 13 -23.89 11.25 8.76
CA LYS A 13 -23.63 10.42 9.94
C LYS A 13 -22.60 9.35 9.60
N LYS A 14 -21.45 9.41 10.26
CA LYS A 14 -20.39 8.41 10.12
C LYS A 14 -20.90 7.04 10.63
N PRO A 15 -20.79 5.95 9.84
CA PRO A 15 -21.13 4.61 10.32
C PRO A 15 -20.28 4.21 11.54
N ALA A 16 -20.87 3.44 12.46
CA ALA A 16 -20.21 3.05 13.71
C ALA A 16 -18.93 2.20 13.51
N HIS A 17 -18.85 1.46 12.39
CA HIS A 17 -17.70 0.63 12.04
C HIS A 17 -16.58 1.41 11.32
N TRP A 18 -16.77 2.70 11.04
CA TRP A 18 -15.72 3.52 10.43
C TRP A 18 -14.83 4.13 11.50
N THR A 19 -13.54 3.84 11.43
CA THR A 19 -12.52 4.58 12.17
C THR A 19 -11.80 5.59 11.27
N ASN A 20 -11.31 6.68 11.86
CA ASN A 20 -10.36 7.59 11.20
C ASN A 20 -8.92 7.34 11.69
N ASP A 21 -8.72 6.31 12.52
CA ASP A 21 -7.41 5.96 13.03
C ASP A 21 -6.50 5.55 11.89
N ALA A 22 -5.20 5.80 12.05
CA ALA A 22 -4.21 5.38 11.08
C ALA A 22 -4.20 3.84 10.98
N PRO A 23 -4.00 3.28 9.77
CA PRO A 23 -3.80 1.84 9.63
C PRO A 23 -2.57 1.40 10.45
N PRO A 24 -2.50 0.12 10.86
CA PRO A 24 -1.33 -0.40 11.55
C PRO A 24 -0.09 -0.24 10.69
N ALA A 25 1.06 -0.06 11.35
CA ALA A 25 2.34 0.03 10.67
C ALA A 25 2.59 -1.22 9.80
N PRO A 26 3.18 -1.05 8.60
CA PRO A 26 3.51 -2.18 7.74
C PRO A 26 4.48 -3.11 8.46
N ARG A 27 4.25 -4.42 8.32
CA ARG A 27 5.19 -5.44 8.79
C ARG A 27 6.19 -5.73 7.70
N LYS A 28 7.42 -6.09 8.09
CA LYS A 28 8.41 -6.63 7.15
C LYS A 28 7.86 -7.94 6.59
N GLY A 29 7.80 -8.08 5.27
CA GLY A 29 7.48 -9.37 4.65
C GLY A 29 8.63 -10.36 4.91
N SER A 30 8.29 -11.61 5.22
CA SER A 30 9.26 -12.70 5.10
C SER A 30 9.33 -13.11 3.63
N ASN A 31 10.54 -13.29 3.12
CA ASN A 31 10.75 -13.90 1.81
C ASN A 31 11.42 -15.24 2.07
N ASP A 32 10.59 -16.29 2.15
CA ASP A 32 11.02 -17.67 2.38
C ASP A 32 11.17 -18.44 1.04
N GLU A 33 11.15 -17.74 -0.11
CA GLU A 33 11.42 -18.36 -1.41
C GLU A 33 12.91 -18.69 -1.54
N ASP A 34 13.21 -19.97 -1.71
CA ASP A 34 14.49 -20.40 -2.26
C ASP A 34 14.61 -19.86 -3.69
N LEU A 35 15.73 -19.18 -3.98
CA LEU A 35 16.02 -18.63 -5.30
C LEU A 35 15.92 -19.73 -6.35
N SER A 36 14.87 -19.69 -7.17
CA SER A 36 14.69 -20.66 -8.23
C SER A 36 15.76 -20.42 -9.31
N PRO A 37 16.47 -21.47 -9.76
CA PRO A 37 17.55 -21.33 -10.74
C PRO A 37 17.04 -20.89 -12.12
N THR A 38 15.74 -20.70 -12.32
CA THR A 38 15.16 -20.20 -13.58
C THR A 38 15.00 -18.68 -13.62
N ARG A 39 15.28 -17.95 -12.53
CA ARG A 39 15.30 -16.47 -12.53
C ARG A 39 16.72 -15.91 -12.71
N TYR A 40 17.43 -16.35 -13.76
CA TYR A 40 18.65 -15.67 -14.19
C TYR A 40 18.26 -14.32 -14.82
N GLY A 41 18.11 -13.28 -13.98
CA GLY A 41 17.70 -11.94 -14.40
C GLY A 41 17.31 -11.07 -13.22
N ASP A 42 16.62 -11.66 -12.22
CA ASP A 42 16.21 -10.94 -11.01
C ASP A 42 17.37 -10.86 -10.00
N TRP A 43 18.22 -9.84 -10.12
CA TRP A 43 19.21 -9.55 -9.09
C TRP A 43 18.64 -8.53 -8.10
N VAL A 44 18.79 -8.75 -6.80
CA VAL A 44 18.34 -7.80 -5.77
C VAL A 44 19.54 -7.23 -5.03
N LYS A 45 19.70 -5.91 -5.05
CA LYS A 45 20.68 -5.17 -4.25
C LYS A 45 19.98 -4.14 -3.40
N ASP A 46 20.24 -4.15 -2.08
CA ASP A 46 19.66 -3.23 -1.10
C ASP A 46 18.12 -3.16 -1.13
N GLY A 47 17.47 -4.28 -1.49
CA GLY A 47 16.02 -4.39 -1.60
C GLY A 47 15.41 -3.85 -2.91
N ILE A 48 16.25 -3.47 -3.88
CA ILE A 48 15.84 -3.00 -5.20
C ILE A 48 16.09 -4.12 -6.23
N ALA A 49 15.07 -4.46 -7.01
CA ALA A 49 15.19 -5.41 -8.12
C ALA A 49 15.89 -4.75 -9.32
N ILE A 50 16.88 -5.44 -9.85
CA ILE A 50 17.70 -5.09 -11.01
C ILE A 50 17.46 -6.20 -12.05
N ASP A 51 17.03 -5.81 -13.26
CA ASP A 51 16.78 -6.68 -14.41
C ASP A 51 17.51 -6.11 -15.65
N PHE A 52 17.97 -6.97 -16.58
CA PHE A 52 18.78 -6.61 -17.77
C PHE A 52 18.11 -7.04 -19.08
#